data_AF-A0A9D7PAH8-F1
#
_entry.id   AF-A0A9D7PAH8-F1
#
_cell.length_a   1.000
_cell.length_b   1.000
_cell.length_c   1.000
_cell.angle_alpha   90.00
_cell.angle_beta   90.00
_cell.angle_gamma   90.00
#
_symmetry.space_group_name_H-M   'P 1'
#
loop_
_entity.id
_entity.type
_entity.pdbx_description
1 polymer ?
#
loop_
_entity_poly.entity_id
_entity_poly.type
_entity_poly.pdbx_seq_one_letter_code
_entity_poly.pdbx_strand_id
1 'polypeptide(L)' 'MTDPTPRSAAPADVRRLELVGELVASLDGVEELPLDQLASRLGEAQGLLASVLNNDPSVTQLGIPGVAR' A
#
# COMPACT_ATOMS: atom_id res chain seq x y z
N MET A 1 -25.12 8.17 28.05
CA MET A 1 -24.00 7.22 27.96
C MET A 1 -23.41 7.36 26.59
N THR A 2 -22.16 7.81 26.51
CA THR A 2 -21.44 8.08 25.26
C THR A 2 -21.12 6.77 24.57
N ASP A 3 -21.73 6.57 23.40
CA ASP A 3 -21.29 5.57 22.43
C ASP A 3 -19.81 5.86 22.13
N PRO A 4 -18.87 4.92 22.31
CA PRO A 4 -17.48 5.17 21.97
C PRO A 4 -17.43 5.28 20.45
N THR A 5 -17.41 6.51 19.93
CA THR A 5 -17.14 6.77 18.52
C THR A 5 -15.85 6.01 18.18
N PRO A 6 -15.87 5.02 17.27
CA PRO A 6 -14.68 4.24 16.99
C PRO A 6 -13.60 5.19 16.47
N ARG A 7 -12.55 5.40 17.27
CA ARG A 7 -11.56 6.45 17.01
C ARG A 7 -10.58 6.12 15.89
N SER A 8 -10.66 4.98 15.20
CA SER A 8 -9.41 4.42 14.64
C SER A 8 -9.52 3.53 13.41
N ALA A 9 -10.40 3.82 12.45
CA ALA A 9 -10.29 3.26 11.08
C ALA A 9 -9.77 4.30 10.07
N ALA A 10 -10.17 5.57 10.22
CA ALA A 10 -9.87 6.64 9.27
C ALA A 10 -8.36 6.84 8.95
N PRO A 11 -7.41 6.76 9.90
CA PRO A 11 -5.99 6.94 9.54
C PRO A 11 -5.42 5.79 8.70
N ALA A 12 -5.86 4.56 8.97
CA ALA A 12 -5.42 3.38 8.22
C ALA A 12 -6.03 3.34 6.82
N ASP A 13 -7.27 3.78 6.68
CA ASP A 13 -7.94 3.91 5.38
C ASP A 13 -7.30 5.00 4.51
N VAL A 14 -6.99 6.16 5.10
CA VAL A 14 -6.28 7.24 4.41
C VAL A 14 -4.88 6.79 3.99
N ARG A 15 -4.13 6.11 4.87
CA ARG A 15 -2.81 5.57 4.54
C ARG A 15 -2.85 4.54 3.42
N ARG A 16 -3.86 3.65 3.41
CA ARG A 16 -4.07 2.69 2.32
C ARG A 16 -4.36 3.40 1.00
N LEU A 17 -5.14 4.48 1.02
CA LEU A 17 -5.43 5.27 -0.18
C LEU A 17 -4.18 6.00 -0.71
N GLU A 18 -3.37 6.58 0.17
CA GLU A 18 -2.08 7.20 -0.19
C GLU A 18 -1.14 6.19 -0.84
N LEU A 19 -0.98 5.00 -0.24
CA LEU A 19 -0.13 3.93 -0.79
C LEU A 19 -0.60 3.46 -2.16
N VAL A 20 -1.91 3.35 -2.39
CA VAL A 20 -2.46 3.04 -3.72
C VAL A 20 -2.16 4.17 -4.70
N GLY A 21 -2.28 5.43 -4.28
CA GLY A 21 -1.94 6.58 -5.10
C GLY A 21 -0.46 6.62 -5.51
N GLU A 22 0.44 6.40 -4.55
CA GLU A 22 1.89 6.29 -4.79
C GLU A 22 2.21 5.15 -5.75
N LEU A 23 1.58 3.98 -5.56
CA LEU A 23 1.77 2.84 -6.43
C LEU A 23 1.31 3.13 -7.86
N VAL A 24 0.12 3.71 -8.04
CA VAL A 24 -0.40 4.05 -9.38
C VAL A 24 0.50 5.08 -10.06
N ALA A 25 0.98 6.08 -9.32
CA ALA A 25 1.95 7.04 -9.85
C ALA A 25 3.28 6.38 -10.25
N SER A 26 3.71 5.35 -9.51
CA SER A 26 4.93 4.59 -9.83
C SER A 26 4.81 3.68 -11.06
N LEU A 27 3.58 3.42 -11.52
CA LEU A 27 3.29 2.64 -12.73
C LEU A 27 3.23 3.51 -14.00
N ASP A 28 3.32 4.84 -13.88
CA ASP A 28 3.42 5.73 -15.03
C ASP A 28 4.71 5.44 -15.81
N GLY A 29 4.60 5.19 -17.12
CA GLY A 29 5.73 4.84 -17.98
C GLY A 29 6.24 3.40 -17.85
N VAL A 30 5.52 2.52 -17.14
CA VAL A 30 5.89 1.10 -17.01
C VAL A 30 5.91 0.36 -18.35
N GLU A 31 5.16 0.85 -19.35
CA GLU A 31 5.12 0.35 -20.71
C GLU A 31 6.41 0.55 -21.50
N GLU A 32 7.28 1.47 -21.07
CA GLU A 32 8.58 1.72 -21.69
C GLU A 32 9.66 0.77 -21.18
N LEU A 33 9.37 0.00 -20.12
CA LEU A 33 10.32 -0.94 -19.54
C LEU A 33 10.51 -2.21 -20.40
N PRO A 34 11.70 -2.82 -20.38
CA PRO A 34 11.92 -4.15 -20.92
C PRO A 34 10.94 -5.17 -20.31
N LEU A 35 10.53 -6.15 -21.11
CA LEU A 35 9.48 -7.12 -20.74
C LEU A 35 9.74 -7.84 -19.41
N ASP A 36 11.00 -8.17 -19.13
CA ASP A 36 11.43 -8.81 -17.89
C ASP A 36 11.23 -7.89 -16.67
N GLN A 37 11.49 -6.60 -16.82
CA GLN A 37 11.30 -5.59 -15.78
C GLN A 37 9.82 -5.24 -15.61
N LEU A 38 9.07 -5.18 -16.72
CA LEU A 38 7.63 -4.92 -16.73
C LEU A 38 6.88 -6.01 -15.94
N ALA A 39 7.19 -7.29 -16.19
CA ALA A 39 6.59 -8.40 -15.46
C ALA A 39 6.88 -8.35 -13.96
N SER A 40 8.12 -8.02 -13.57
CA SER A 40 8.49 -7.86 -12.15
C SER A 40 7.72 -6.72 -11.51
N ARG A 41 7.69 -5.54 -12.15
CA ARG A 41 7.03 -4.34 -11.62
C ARG A 41 5.51 -4.52 -11.47
N LEU A 42 4.86 -5.13 -12.46
CA LEU A 42 3.43 -5.44 -12.36
C LEU A 42 3.14 -6.48 -11.27
N GLY A 43 4.00 -7.49 -11.11
CA GLY A 43 3.85 -8.50 -10.06
C GLY A 43 3.98 -7.91 -8.65
N GLU A 44 4.94 -7.02 -8.45
CA GLU A 44 5.13 -6.27 -7.20
C GLU A 44 3.91 -5.39 -6.89
N ALA A 45 3.42 -4.65 -7.88
CA ALA A 45 2.23 -3.81 -7.75
C ALA A 45 0.97 -4.63 -7.42
N GLN A 46 0.76 -5.75 -8.12
CA GLN A 46 -0.34 -6.66 -7.85
C GLN A 46 -0.28 -7.20 -6.40
N GLY A 47 0.91 -7.62 -5.94
CA GLY A 47 1.09 -8.11 -4.58
C GLY A 47 0.73 -7.05 -3.54
N LEU A 48 1.21 -5.82 -3.73
CA LEU A 48 0.93 -4.71 -2.82
C LEU A 48 -0.56 -4.35 -2.80
N LEU A 49 -1.22 -4.29 -3.96
CA LEU A 49 -2.67 -4.06 -4.04
C LEU A 49 -3.48 -5.18 -3.37
N ALA A 50 -3.08 -6.44 -3.56
CA ALA A 50 -3.71 -7.57 -2.89
C ALA A 50 -3.58 -7.45 -1.36
N SER A 51 -2.41 -7.08 -0.86
CA SER A 51 -2.19 -6.86 0.58
C SER A 51 -3.01 -5.67 1.12
N VAL A 52 -3.14 -4.58 0.36
CA VAL A 52 -4.00 -3.44 0.72
C VAL A 52 -5.47 -3.88 0.83
N LEU A 53 -5.98 -4.63 -0.14
CA LEU A 53 -7.37 -5.09 -0.16
C LEU A 53 -7.66 -6.11 0.94
N ASN A 54 -6.69 -6.97 1.27
CA ASN A 54 -6.79 -7.93 2.35
C ASN A 54 -6.64 -7.31 3.75
N ASN A 55 -6.47 -5.98 3.85
CA ASN A 55 -6.22 -5.27 5.11
C ASN A 55 -5.02 -5.85 5.87
N ASP A 56 -3.97 -6.25 5.16
CA ASP A 56 -2.77 -6.80 5.78
C ASP A 56 -2.14 -5.74 6.71
N PRO A 57 -1.97 -6.03 8.02
CA PRO A 57 -1.44 -5.07 8.98
C PRO A 57 0.02 -4.68 8.67
N SER A 58 0.74 -5.48 7.89
CA SER A 58 2.13 -5.20 7.48
C SER A 58 2.21 -4.02 6.51
N VAL A 59 1.16 -3.76 5.72
CA VAL A 59 1.11 -2.67 4.73
C VAL A 59 0.97 -1.30 5.40
N THR A 60 0.27 -1.23 6.54
CA THR A 60 0.14 -0.01 7.34
C THR A 60 1.32 0.24 8.27
N GLN A 61 2.18 -0.77 8.48
CA GLN A 61 3.41 -0.67 9.28
C GLN A 61 4.67 -0.33 8.48
N LEU A 62 4.56 -0.11 7.16
CA LEU A 62 5.67 0.29 6.29
C LEU A 62 6.12 1.76 6.51
N GLY A 63 6.10 2.23 7.77
CA GLY A 63 6.25 3.62 8.19
C GLY A 63 6.97 3.85 9.51
N ILE A 64 7.73 2.88 10.04
CA ILE A 64 8.80 3.19 11.02
C ILE A 64 10.11 2.53 10.59
N PRO A 65 10.94 3.22 9.79
CA PRO A 65 12.35 2.89 9.69
C PRO A 65 12.99 3.12 11.07
N GLY A 66 13.46 2.06 11.74
CA GLY A 66 14.27 2.19 12.96
C GLY A 66 13.92 1.31 14.16
N VAL A 67 12.92 0.43 14.09
CA VAL A 67 12.76 -0.62 15.12
C VAL A 67 13.48 -1.89 14.68
N ALA A 68 14.72 -2.02 15.13
CA ALA A 68 15.43 -3.30 15.10
C ALA A 68 14.58 -4.37 15.78
N ARG A 69 14.51 -5.54 15.15
CA ARG A 69 13.88 -6.74 15.69
C ARG A 69 14.65 -7.27 16.90
#